data_AF-A0A2A5CXC0-F1
#
_entry.id   AF-A0A2A5CXC0-F1
#
_cell.length_a   1.000
_cell.length_b   1.000
_cell.length_c   1.000
_cell.angle_alpha   90.00
_cell.angle_beta   90.00
_cell.angle_gamma   90.00
#
_symmetry.space_group_name_H-M   'P 1'
#
loop_
_entity.id
_entity.type
_entity.pdbx_description
1 polymer ?
#
loop_
_entity_poly.entity_id
_entity_poly.type
_entity_poly.pdbx_seq_one_letter_code
_entity_poly.pdbx_strand_id
1 'polypeptide(L)'
;MDILILSAGLLVGFATASYVARQKVIKSNKNYADELEAIKQQAVDEAAKQNSTFNEYKEIQSSLIDQYLSKISLILDQNANSADETSINLEEINSKVSILTNMISKINNKVSTAQTTSTTGMEKIAVVVEDYEQLDRSRSELSVIISKFTEVQEKTVAIRFIGEEAEMLALNAAIEAARAGDAGRGFAVVADSMKSLAKNSQNTTNEILKIVTESDLLIRGIVKKFENKGEHFNESINSLVENFTEINQSMDVIHEQADYIDEFTQETTIKMNQVANSTTTAVETLIKQLSDLVAIITGKSIIDISPREAQKQWKTFDEVIDVRREKEWQDELGSLSGIRFSTLQTTFKQDVKKLDINKTYLFICRSGGRSTKAAQMAIANGISNVYNLDGGMLRWRKEII
;
A
#
# COMPACT_ATOMS: atom_id res chain seq x y z
N MET A 1 30.33 86.36 106.40
CA MET A 1 29.10 85.54 106.23
C MET A 1 28.71 85.45 104.74
N ASP A 2 28.99 86.48 103.94
CA ASP A 2 28.56 86.56 102.53
C ASP A 2 29.25 85.58 101.54
N ILE A 3 30.52 85.17 101.76
CA ILE A 3 31.24 84.25 100.86
C ILE A 3 30.72 82.80 100.93
N LEU A 4 30.28 82.35 102.12
CA LEU A 4 29.70 81.02 102.36
C LEU A 4 28.29 80.88 101.76
N ILE A 5 27.53 81.97 101.75
CA ILE A 5 26.20 82.04 101.12
C ILE A 5 26.34 82.04 99.60
N LEU A 6 27.34 82.77 99.07
CA LEU A 6 27.64 82.79 97.64
C LEU A 6 28.10 81.41 97.13
N SER A 7 28.97 80.71 97.87
CA SER A 7 29.47 79.38 97.49
C SER A 7 28.39 78.29 97.56
N ALA A 8 27.51 78.33 98.58
CA ALA A 8 26.36 77.44 98.68
C ALA A 8 25.35 77.70 97.55
N GLY A 9 25.08 78.96 97.20
CA GLY A 9 24.23 79.32 96.06
C GLY A 9 24.80 78.84 94.71
N LEU A 10 26.12 78.93 94.52
CA LEU A 10 26.82 78.41 93.34
C LEU A 10 26.77 76.88 93.27
N LEU A 11 26.95 76.18 94.39
CA LEU A 11 26.88 74.71 94.47
C LEU A 11 25.46 74.19 94.20
N VAL A 12 24.45 74.85 94.76
CA VAL A 12 23.03 74.55 94.49
C VAL A 12 22.68 74.87 93.04
N GLY A 13 23.19 75.98 92.50
CA GLY A 13 23.04 76.35 91.08
C GLY A 13 23.66 75.32 90.12
N PHE A 14 24.87 74.84 90.40
CA PHE A 14 25.52 73.77 89.63
C PHE A 14 24.81 72.43 89.77
N ALA A 15 24.38 72.06 90.98
CA ALA A 15 23.65 70.81 91.22
C ALA A 15 22.28 70.81 90.52
N THR A 16 21.55 71.94 90.55
CA THR A 16 20.28 72.10 89.85
C THR A 16 20.46 72.13 88.33
N ALA A 17 21.45 72.85 87.81
CA ALA A 17 21.78 72.84 86.38
C ALA A 17 22.18 71.44 85.89
N SER A 18 23.00 70.71 86.66
CA SER A 18 23.40 69.33 86.37
C SER A 18 22.22 68.36 86.45
N TYR A 19 21.31 68.54 87.41
CA TYR A 19 20.07 67.76 87.51
C TYR A 19 19.15 67.99 86.31
N VAL A 20 18.91 69.25 85.93
CA VAL A 20 18.10 69.61 84.75
C VAL A 20 18.74 69.07 83.46
N ALA A 21 20.06 69.14 83.33
CA ALA A 21 20.78 68.55 82.21
C ALA A 21 20.63 67.02 82.15
N ARG A 22 20.77 66.31 83.29
CA ARG A 22 20.52 64.86 83.36
C ARG A 22 19.09 64.50 83.03
N GLN A 23 18.10 65.25 83.52
CA GLN A 23 16.68 65.02 83.21
C GLN A 23 16.38 65.22 81.71
N LYS A 24 16.99 66.23 81.07
CA LYS A 24 16.91 66.40 79.61
C LYS A 24 17.51 65.22 78.85
N VAL A 25 18.67 64.71 79.27
CA VAL A 25 19.31 63.54 78.64
C VAL A 25 18.47 62.28 78.84
N ILE A 26 17.93 62.03 80.04
CA ILE A 26 17.04 60.89 80.31
C ILE A 26 15.79 60.96 79.43
N LYS A 27 15.16 62.14 79.32
CA LYS A 27 13.98 62.33 78.47
C LYS A 27 14.31 62.13 76.99
N SER A 28 15.45 62.65 76.53
CA SER A 28 15.93 62.44 75.16
C SER A 28 16.19 60.96 74.87
N ASN A 29 16.87 60.26 75.77
CA ASN A 29 17.14 58.82 75.63
C ASN A 29 15.86 57.98 75.64
N LYS A 30 14.85 58.37 76.42
CA LYS A 30 13.54 57.73 76.42
C LYS A 30 12.82 57.93 75.07
N ASN A 31 12.80 59.16 74.56
CA ASN A 31 12.24 59.44 73.23
C ASN A 31 12.96 58.65 72.13
N TYR A 32 14.30 58.56 72.17
CA TYR A 32 15.07 57.74 71.24
C TYR A 32 14.72 56.26 71.36
N ALA A 33 14.54 55.73 72.57
CA ALA A 33 14.14 54.35 72.78
C ALA A 33 12.73 54.08 72.20
N ASP A 34 11.79 54.99 72.42
CA ASP A 34 10.42 54.89 71.90
C ASP A 34 10.39 54.98 70.35
N GLU A 35 11.18 55.87 69.75
CA GLU A 35 11.37 55.94 68.29
C GLU A 35 12.01 54.67 67.72
N LEU A 36 12.99 54.11 68.40
CA LEU A 36 13.69 52.89 67.97
C LEU A 36 12.78 51.65 68.08
N GLU A 37 11.92 51.60 69.09
CA GLU A 37 10.86 50.58 69.24
C GLU A 37 9.84 50.69 68.09
N ALA A 38 9.42 51.91 67.74
CA ALA A 38 8.50 52.17 66.62
C ALA A 38 9.09 51.75 65.27
N ILE A 39 10.37 52.06 65.00
CA ILE A 39 11.06 51.64 63.77
C ILE A 39 11.17 50.11 63.69
N LYS A 40 11.48 49.43 64.80
CA LYS A 40 11.52 47.96 64.84
C LYS A 40 10.16 47.36 64.52
N GLN A 41 9.09 47.88 65.13
CA GLN A 41 7.74 47.38 64.87
C GLN A 41 7.34 47.59 63.41
N GLN A 42 7.64 48.76 62.84
CA GLN A 42 7.41 49.04 61.43
C GLN A 42 8.17 48.07 60.52
N ALA A 43 9.45 47.78 60.81
CA ALA A 43 10.25 46.82 60.04
C ALA A 43 9.71 45.39 60.13
N VAL A 44 9.20 44.97 61.30
CA VAL A 44 8.54 43.67 61.48
C VAL A 44 7.25 43.59 60.66
N ASP A 45 6.44 44.64 60.69
CA ASP A 45 5.18 44.70 59.93
C ASP A 45 5.44 44.70 58.40
N GLU A 46 6.48 45.41 57.94
CA GLU A 46 6.92 45.43 56.54
C GLU A 46 7.45 44.07 56.09
N ALA A 47 8.27 43.40 56.92
CA ALA A 47 8.75 42.05 56.65
C ALA A 47 7.60 41.03 56.60
N ALA A 48 6.61 41.14 57.49
CA ALA A 48 5.43 40.29 57.47
C ALA A 48 4.61 40.48 56.18
N LYS A 49 4.43 41.73 55.74
CA LYS A 49 3.73 42.06 54.49
C LYS A 49 4.48 41.56 53.25
N GLN A 50 5.80 41.67 53.24
CA GLN A 50 6.65 41.15 52.17
C GLN A 50 6.61 39.61 52.13
N ASN A 51 6.61 38.94 53.28
CA ASN A 51 6.49 37.49 53.35
C ASN A 51 5.11 37.00 52.88
N SER A 52 4.03 37.73 53.21
CA SER A 52 2.68 37.44 52.73
C SER A 52 2.59 37.53 51.21
N THR A 53 3.10 38.61 50.61
CA THR A 53 3.10 38.80 49.15
C THR A 53 3.99 37.78 48.43
N PHE A 54 5.11 37.38 49.03
CA PHE A 54 5.94 36.29 48.50
C PHE A 54 5.22 34.94 48.49
N ASN A 55 4.46 34.62 49.54
CA ASN A 55 3.66 33.40 49.60
C ASN A 55 2.53 33.41 48.55
N GLU A 56 1.85 34.54 48.38
CA GLU A 56 0.81 34.71 47.36
C GLU A 56 1.39 34.52 45.94
N TYR A 57 2.58 35.09 45.68
CA TYR A 57 3.30 34.89 44.42
C TYR A 57 3.66 33.41 44.18
N LYS A 58 4.07 32.70 45.23
CA LYS A 58 4.39 31.26 45.16
C LYS A 58 3.14 30.42 44.86
N GLU A 59 2.00 30.75 45.46
CA GLU A 59 0.72 30.08 45.17
C GLU A 59 0.25 30.32 43.74
N ILE A 60 0.33 31.56 43.24
CA ILE A 60 -0.01 31.90 41.86
C ILE A 60 0.91 31.14 40.88
N GLN A 61 2.22 31.08 41.15
CA GLN A 61 3.12 30.28 40.34
C GLN A 61 2.72 28.81 40.35
N SER A 62 2.49 28.21 41.53
CA SER A 62 2.06 26.80 41.63
C SER A 62 0.79 26.52 40.83
N SER A 63 -0.20 27.41 40.91
CA SER A 63 -1.44 27.27 40.15
C SER A 63 -1.21 27.34 38.63
N LEU A 64 -0.37 28.27 38.17
CA LEU A 64 -0.05 28.41 36.74
C LEU A 64 0.68 27.16 36.22
N ILE A 65 1.57 26.59 37.03
CA ILE A 65 2.30 25.35 36.74
C ILE A 65 1.33 24.19 36.54
N ASP A 66 0.41 23.99 37.49
CA ASP A 66 -0.60 22.94 37.40
C ASP A 66 -1.45 23.08 36.13
N GLN A 67 -1.79 24.31 35.75
CA GLN A 67 -2.54 24.58 34.52
C GLN A 67 -1.76 24.21 33.25
N TYR A 68 -0.47 24.59 33.14
CA TYR A 68 0.36 24.26 31.99
C TYR A 68 0.66 22.75 31.92
N LEU A 69 0.95 22.11 33.06
CA LEU A 69 1.14 20.66 33.12
C LEU A 69 -0.12 19.90 32.69
N SER A 70 -1.29 20.36 33.13
CA SER A 70 -2.56 19.80 32.69
C SER A 70 -2.76 19.94 31.18
N LYS A 71 -2.51 21.13 30.62
CA LYS A 71 -2.72 21.43 29.20
C LYS A 71 -1.76 20.64 28.29
N ILE A 72 -0.49 20.51 28.67
CA ILE A 72 0.49 19.73 27.90
C ILE A 72 0.24 18.23 28.06
N SER A 73 -0.14 17.76 29.26
CA SER A 73 -0.53 16.36 29.45
C SER A 73 -1.71 15.98 28.55
N LEU A 74 -2.68 16.87 28.37
CA LEU A 74 -3.77 16.69 27.42
C LEU A 74 -3.27 16.59 25.98
N ILE A 75 -2.41 17.51 25.54
CA ILE A 75 -1.81 17.49 24.18
C ILE A 75 -1.00 16.21 23.95
N LEU A 76 -0.24 15.75 24.94
CA LEU A 76 0.51 14.50 24.87
C LEU A 76 -0.41 13.28 24.77
N ASP A 77 -1.54 13.27 25.49
CA ASP A 77 -2.53 12.19 25.37
C ASP A 77 -3.15 12.19 23.97
N GLN A 78 -3.50 13.37 23.45
CA GLN A 78 -4.04 13.51 22.10
C GLN A 78 -3.05 13.01 21.05
N ASN A 79 -1.79 13.44 21.11
CA ASN A 79 -0.77 13.01 20.15
C ASN A 79 -0.39 11.55 20.28
N ALA A 80 -0.35 10.99 21.50
CA ALA A 80 -0.15 9.56 21.69
C ALA A 80 -1.29 8.74 21.06
N ASN A 81 -2.55 9.17 21.26
CA ASN A 81 -3.70 8.51 20.66
C ASN A 81 -3.68 8.65 19.12
N SER A 82 -3.36 9.82 18.58
CA SER A 82 -3.19 10.02 17.14
C SER A 82 -2.05 9.17 16.56
N ALA A 83 -0.97 8.97 17.31
CA ALA A 83 0.14 8.10 16.91
C ALA A 83 -0.26 6.61 16.87
N ASP A 84 -1.11 6.17 17.81
CA ASP A 84 -1.66 4.82 17.80
C ASP A 84 -2.58 4.59 16.60
N GLU A 85 -3.48 5.54 16.35
CA GLU A 85 -4.39 5.49 15.20
C GLU A 85 -3.60 5.47 13.88
N THR A 86 -2.56 6.30 13.79
CA THR A 86 -1.65 6.30 12.64
C THR A 86 -0.95 4.95 12.49
N SER A 87 -0.50 4.33 13.57
CA SER A 87 0.13 2.99 13.54
C SER A 87 -0.83 1.92 13.02
N ILE A 88 -2.09 1.92 13.49
CA ILE A 88 -3.12 0.98 13.03
C ILE A 88 -3.40 1.18 11.52
N ASN A 89 -3.53 2.43 11.08
CA ASN A 89 -3.74 2.75 9.68
C ASN A 89 -2.55 2.31 8.82
N LEU A 90 -1.30 2.47 9.31
CA LEU A 90 -0.11 2.02 8.61
C LEU A 90 -0.03 0.49 8.50
N GLU A 91 -0.42 -0.26 9.53
CA GLU A 91 -0.53 -1.72 9.46
C GLU A 91 -1.55 -2.16 8.40
N GLU A 92 -2.70 -1.50 8.35
CA GLU A 92 -3.72 -1.77 7.34
C GLU A 92 -3.19 -1.49 5.92
N ILE A 93 -2.53 -0.34 5.71
CA ILE A 93 -1.95 0.01 4.40
C ILE A 93 -0.86 -1.00 4.03
N ASN A 94 -0.01 -1.44 4.97
CA ASN A 94 1.02 -2.45 4.72
C ASN A 94 0.41 -3.76 4.20
N SER A 95 -0.71 -4.19 4.81
CA SER A 95 -1.43 -5.38 4.35
C SER A 95 -1.95 -5.21 2.91
N LYS A 96 -2.48 -4.02 2.57
CA LYS A 96 -2.99 -3.70 1.23
C LYS A 96 -1.88 -3.62 0.20
N VAL A 97 -0.73 -3.03 0.55
CA VAL A 97 0.48 -3.01 -0.29
C VAL A 97 0.96 -4.42 -0.60
N SER A 98 1.04 -5.29 0.42
CA SER A 98 1.42 -6.71 0.22
C SER A 98 0.45 -7.46 -0.71
N ILE A 99 -0.86 -7.19 -0.59
CA ILE A 99 -1.86 -7.74 -1.51
C ILE A 99 -1.63 -7.24 -2.94
N LEU A 100 -1.35 -5.94 -3.12
CA LEU A 100 -1.06 -5.34 -4.42
C LEU A 100 0.18 -5.95 -5.08
N THR A 101 1.29 -6.10 -4.36
CA THR A 101 2.50 -6.75 -4.88
C THR A 101 2.22 -8.18 -5.37
N ASN A 102 1.43 -8.95 -4.63
CA ASN A 102 1.01 -10.28 -5.05
C ASN A 102 0.09 -10.25 -6.30
N MET A 103 -0.78 -9.25 -6.41
CA MET A 103 -1.64 -9.06 -7.58
C MET A 103 -0.82 -8.73 -8.82
N ILE A 104 0.17 -7.84 -8.73
CA ILE A 104 1.08 -7.47 -9.83
C ILE A 104 1.82 -8.71 -10.34
N SER A 105 2.37 -9.53 -9.45
CA SER A 105 3.02 -10.78 -9.84
C SER A 105 2.08 -11.72 -10.61
N LYS A 106 0.82 -11.82 -10.20
CA LYS A 106 -0.20 -12.60 -10.93
C LYS A 106 -0.52 -11.98 -12.29
N ILE A 107 -0.62 -10.66 -12.38
CA ILE A 107 -0.87 -9.93 -13.64
C ILE A 107 0.27 -10.20 -14.62
N ASN A 108 1.53 -10.05 -14.21
CA ASN A 108 2.69 -10.28 -15.07
C ASN A 108 2.73 -11.71 -15.62
N ASN A 109 2.43 -12.71 -14.79
CA ASN A 109 2.32 -14.10 -15.24
C ASN A 109 1.18 -14.30 -16.26
N LYS A 110 0.03 -13.63 -16.06
CA LYS A 110 -1.11 -13.70 -16.99
C LYS A 110 -0.82 -13.00 -18.31
N VAL A 111 -0.18 -11.83 -18.28
CA VAL A 111 0.29 -11.10 -19.46
C VAL A 111 1.25 -11.96 -20.28
N SER A 112 2.27 -12.55 -19.64
CA SER A 112 3.22 -13.45 -20.31
C SER A 112 2.55 -14.67 -20.95
N THR A 113 1.60 -15.28 -20.24
CA THR A 113 0.82 -16.41 -20.78
C THR A 113 -0.03 -15.98 -21.98
N ALA A 114 -0.66 -14.81 -21.91
CA ALA A 114 -1.48 -14.28 -22.99
C ALA A 114 -0.66 -13.91 -24.22
N GLN A 115 0.51 -13.28 -24.06
CA GLN A 115 1.45 -13.00 -25.15
C GLN A 115 1.92 -14.28 -25.84
N THR A 116 2.27 -15.31 -25.07
CA THR A 116 2.65 -16.63 -25.61
C THR A 116 1.49 -17.24 -26.40
N THR A 117 0.28 -17.23 -25.84
CA THR A 117 -0.92 -17.77 -26.48
C THR A 117 -1.26 -17.01 -27.78
N SER A 118 -1.13 -15.69 -27.75
CA SER A 118 -1.31 -14.81 -28.92
C SER A 118 -0.31 -15.13 -30.02
N THR A 119 0.97 -15.28 -29.67
CA THR A 119 2.04 -15.63 -30.61
C THR A 119 1.80 -16.99 -31.26
N THR A 120 1.51 -18.02 -30.47
CA THR A 120 1.16 -19.35 -31.00
C THR A 120 -0.14 -19.32 -31.83
N GLY A 121 -1.09 -18.45 -31.48
CA GLY A 121 -2.30 -18.22 -32.26
C GLY A 121 -2.00 -17.67 -33.66
N MET A 122 -1.12 -16.66 -33.74
CA MET A 122 -0.67 -16.08 -35.00
C MET A 122 0.12 -17.08 -35.85
N GLU A 123 0.98 -17.91 -35.25
CA GLU A 123 1.69 -18.98 -35.95
C GLU A 123 0.71 -19.98 -36.58
N LYS A 124 -0.35 -20.36 -35.86
CA LYS A 124 -1.40 -21.24 -36.40
C LYS A 124 -2.18 -20.59 -37.53
N ILE A 125 -2.45 -19.28 -37.45
CA ILE A 125 -3.08 -18.54 -38.55
C ILE A 125 -2.20 -18.58 -39.80
N ALA A 126 -0.89 -18.41 -39.66
CA ALA A 126 0.03 -18.48 -40.80
C ALA A 126 -0.04 -19.85 -41.51
N VAL A 127 -0.10 -20.95 -40.75
CA VAL A 127 -0.31 -22.30 -41.30
C VAL A 127 -1.65 -22.41 -42.03
N VAL A 128 -2.72 -21.89 -41.44
CA VAL A 128 -4.06 -21.93 -42.05
C VAL A 128 -4.13 -21.11 -43.35
N VAL A 129 -3.41 -19.99 -43.43
CA VAL A 129 -3.26 -19.21 -44.67
C VAL A 129 -2.52 -20.02 -45.74
N GLU A 130 -1.43 -20.70 -45.38
CA GLU A 130 -0.68 -21.58 -46.30
C GLU A 130 -1.56 -22.72 -46.83
N ASP A 131 -2.31 -23.40 -45.95
CA ASP A 131 -3.25 -24.46 -46.34
C ASP A 131 -4.32 -23.93 -47.32
N TYR A 132 -4.78 -22.70 -47.12
CA TYR A 132 -5.75 -22.09 -48.02
C TYR A 132 -5.16 -21.71 -49.38
N GLU A 133 -3.90 -21.27 -49.46
CA GLU A 133 -3.22 -21.08 -50.74
C GLU A 133 -3.12 -22.40 -51.54
N GLN A 134 -2.90 -23.53 -50.87
CA GLN A 134 -2.91 -24.84 -51.52
C GLN A 134 -4.32 -25.22 -52.03
N LEU A 135 -5.37 -24.86 -51.30
CA LEU A 135 -6.75 -25.05 -51.74
C LEU A 135 -7.09 -24.18 -52.95
N ASP A 136 -6.61 -22.93 -53.00
CA ASP A 136 -6.84 -22.06 -54.16
C ASP A 136 -6.10 -22.57 -55.41
N ARG A 137 -4.89 -23.13 -55.25
CA ARG A 137 -4.21 -23.86 -56.35
C ARG A 137 -5.02 -25.05 -56.83
N SER A 138 -5.57 -25.84 -55.91
CA SER A 138 -6.44 -26.99 -56.24
C SER A 138 -7.69 -26.55 -57.02
N ARG A 139 -8.28 -25.39 -56.67
CA ARG A 139 -9.39 -24.79 -57.43
C ARG A 139 -8.98 -24.40 -58.86
N SER A 140 -7.77 -23.88 -59.04
CA SER A 140 -7.23 -23.57 -60.38
C SER A 140 -7.08 -24.85 -61.22
N GLU A 141 -6.55 -25.93 -60.64
CA GLU A 141 -6.45 -27.24 -61.30
C GLU A 141 -7.82 -27.79 -61.70
N LEU A 142 -8.85 -27.67 -60.85
CA LEU A 142 -10.22 -28.04 -61.20
C LEU A 142 -10.76 -27.25 -62.40
N SER A 143 -10.39 -25.97 -62.52
CA SER A 143 -10.77 -25.14 -63.67
C SER A 143 -10.13 -25.62 -64.97
N VAL A 144 -8.88 -26.12 -64.90
CA VAL A 144 -8.24 -26.79 -66.04
C VAL A 144 -8.98 -28.09 -66.40
N ILE A 145 -9.40 -28.88 -65.41
CA ILE A 145 -10.17 -30.12 -65.64
C ILE A 145 -11.50 -29.81 -66.34
N ILE A 146 -12.21 -28.74 -65.96
CA ILE A 146 -13.43 -28.30 -66.67
C ILE A 146 -13.14 -28.09 -68.16
N SER A 147 -12.04 -27.40 -68.51
CA SER A 147 -11.66 -27.19 -69.92
C SER A 147 -11.39 -28.52 -70.66
N LYS A 148 -10.81 -29.51 -69.97
CA LYS A 148 -10.56 -30.83 -70.53
C LYS A 148 -11.84 -31.63 -70.77
N PHE A 149 -12.83 -31.51 -69.89
CA PHE A 149 -14.13 -32.12 -70.14
C PHE A 149 -14.83 -31.50 -71.35
N THR A 150 -14.75 -30.19 -71.56
CA THR A 150 -15.25 -29.55 -72.78
C THR A 150 -14.56 -30.11 -74.03
N GLU A 151 -13.23 -30.25 -74.01
CA GLU A 151 -12.47 -30.84 -75.13
C GLU A 151 -12.90 -32.30 -75.41
N VAL A 152 -13.14 -33.10 -74.36
CA VAL A 152 -13.64 -34.47 -74.51
C VAL A 152 -15.05 -34.48 -75.11
N GLN A 153 -15.96 -33.62 -74.64
CA GLN A 153 -17.31 -33.51 -75.21
C GLN A 153 -17.26 -33.23 -76.71
N GLU A 154 -16.46 -32.25 -77.15
CA GLU A 154 -16.30 -31.90 -78.56
C GLU A 154 -15.81 -33.10 -79.39
N LYS A 155 -14.78 -33.80 -78.91
CA LYS A 155 -14.24 -34.99 -79.59
C LYS A 155 -15.25 -36.14 -79.62
N THR A 156 -16.00 -36.36 -78.54
CA THR A 156 -17.03 -37.42 -78.50
C THR A 156 -18.17 -37.12 -79.47
N VAL A 157 -18.59 -35.85 -79.59
CA VAL A 157 -19.57 -35.43 -80.62
C VAL A 157 -19.04 -35.68 -82.02
N ALA A 158 -17.77 -35.37 -82.29
CA ALA A 158 -17.15 -35.63 -83.59
C ALA A 158 -17.11 -37.13 -83.93
N ILE A 159 -16.77 -38.00 -82.97
CA ILE A 159 -16.78 -39.46 -83.18
C ILE A 159 -18.20 -39.96 -83.46
N ARG A 160 -19.20 -39.44 -82.75
CA ARG A 160 -20.60 -39.78 -83.02
C ARG A 160 -20.98 -39.44 -84.46
N PHE A 161 -20.61 -38.25 -84.93
CA PHE A 161 -20.85 -37.82 -86.32
C PHE A 161 -20.15 -38.75 -87.34
N ILE A 162 -18.90 -39.16 -87.09
CA ILE A 162 -18.21 -40.15 -87.92
C ILE A 162 -18.96 -41.50 -87.91
N GLY A 163 -19.51 -41.90 -86.75
CA GLY A 163 -20.34 -43.09 -86.63
C GLY A 163 -21.64 -43.00 -87.44
N GLU A 164 -22.30 -41.85 -87.47
CA GLU A 164 -23.48 -41.58 -88.30
C GLU A 164 -23.14 -41.65 -89.80
N GLU A 165 -22.01 -41.06 -90.20
CA GLU A 165 -21.51 -41.11 -91.59
C GLU A 165 -21.15 -42.55 -92.02
N ALA A 166 -20.46 -43.30 -91.15
CA ALA A 166 -20.11 -44.70 -91.40
C ALA A 166 -21.36 -45.59 -91.51
N GLU A 167 -22.41 -45.32 -90.71
CA GLU A 167 -23.68 -46.04 -90.83
C GLU A 167 -24.37 -45.77 -92.18
N MET A 168 -24.36 -44.51 -92.63
CA MET A 168 -24.87 -44.13 -93.95
C MET A 168 -24.08 -44.80 -95.10
N LEU A 169 -22.74 -44.82 -95.01
CA LEU A 169 -21.89 -45.49 -95.99
C LEU A 169 -22.13 -47.00 -96.01
N ALA A 170 -22.25 -47.63 -94.83
CA ALA A 170 -22.57 -49.05 -94.71
C ALA A 170 -23.95 -49.38 -95.29
N LEU A 171 -24.95 -48.51 -95.09
CA LEU A 171 -26.26 -48.65 -95.71
C LEU A 171 -26.17 -48.60 -97.24
N ASN A 172 -25.43 -47.65 -97.80
CA ASN A 172 -25.21 -47.54 -99.24
C ASN A 172 -24.50 -48.80 -99.79
N ALA A 173 -23.50 -49.31 -99.07
CA ALA A 173 -22.80 -50.54 -99.45
C ALA A 173 -23.71 -51.78 -99.38
N ALA A 174 -24.59 -51.88 -98.38
CA ALA A 174 -25.57 -52.96 -98.27
C ALA A 174 -26.57 -52.94 -99.45
N ILE A 175 -27.01 -51.76 -99.88
CA ILE A 175 -27.88 -51.58 -101.06
C ILE A 175 -27.17 -52.07 -102.32
N GLU A 176 -25.91 -51.67 -102.53
CA GLU A 176 -25.15 -52.07 -103.73
C GLU A 176 -24.79 -53.57 -103.72
N ALA A 177 -24.51 -54.14 -102.53
CA ALA A 177 -24.31 -55.58 -102.36
C ALA A 177 -25.58 -56.37 -102.70
N ALA A 178 -26.77 -55.88 -102.31
CA ALA A 178 -28.04 -56.48 -102.72
C ALA A 178 -28.28 -56.37 -104.23
N ARG A 179 -27.87 -55.25 -104.84
CA ARG A 179 -27.98 -55.01 -106.29
C ARG A 179 -27.08 -55.93 -107.12
N ALA A 180 -25.89 -56.28 -106.62
CA ALA A 180 -24.97 -57.23 -107.24
C ALA A 180 -25.42 -58.71 -107.13
N GLY A 181 -26.50 -59.00 -106.40
CA GLY A 181 -27.07 -60.34 -106.26
C GLY A 181 -26.08 -61.34 -105.66
N ASP A 182 -25.92 -62.49 -106.32
CA ASP A 182 -25.08 -63.59 -105.81
C ASP A 182 -23.59 -63.24 -105.66
N ALA A 183 -23.09 -62.29 -106.46
CA ALA A 183 -21.71 -61.81 -106.40
C ALA A 183 -21.46 -60.84 -105.21
N GLY A 184 -22.52 -60.24 -104.66
CA GLY A 184 -22.44 -59.26 -103.57
C GLY A 184 -22.59 -59.84 -102.17
N ARG A 185 -22.88 -61.14 -102.01
CA ARG A 185 -23.17 -61.76 -100.68
C ARG A 185 -22.08 -61.54 -99.63
N GLY A 186 -20.80 -61.66 -100.01
CA GLY A 186 -19.68 -61.39 -99.10
C GLY A 186 -19.62 -59.92 -98.66
N PHE A 187 -19.90 -58.99 -99.58
CA PHE A 187 -19.96 -57.56 -99.29
C PHE A 187 -21.16 -57.18 -98.41
N ALA A 188 -22.30 -57.85 -98.57
CA ALA A 188 -23.48 -57.61 -97.74
C ALA A 188 -23.19 -57.90 -96.25
N VAL A 189 -22.49 -59.01 -95.94
CA VAL A 189 -22.10 -59.37 -94.58
C VAL A 189 -21.15 -58.31 -93.97
N VAL A 190 -20.21 -57.79 -94.77
CA VAL A 190 -19.29 -56.73 -94.33
C VAL A 190 -20.04 -55.43 -94.08
N ALA A 191 -20.99 -55.06 -94.96
CA ALA A 191 -21.81 -53.87 -94.81
C ALA A 191 -22.70 -53.92 -93.55
N ASP A 192 -23.36 -55.04 -93.27
CA ASP A 192 -24.13 -55.22 -92.04
C ASP A 192 -23.25 -55.18 -90.78
N SER A 193 -22.06 -55.77 -90.84
CA SER A 193 -21.09 -55.72 -89.74
C SER A 193 -20.61 -54.29 -89.48
N MET A 194 -20.33 -53.52 -90.54
CA MET A 194 -19.92 -52.11 -90.45
C MET A 194 -21.06 -51.23 -89.91
N LYS A 195 -22.31 -51.49 -90.32
CA LYS A 195 -23.49 -50.81 -89.80
C LYS A 195 -23.68 -51.06 -88.30
N SER A 196 -23.56 -52.32 -87.87
CA SER A 196 -23.64 -52.69 -86.45
C SER A 196 -22.53 -52.02 -85.63
N LEU A 197 -21.30 -52.00 -86.15
CA LEU A 197 -20.17 -51.33 -85.51
C LEU A 197 -20.40 -49.81 -85.38
N ALA A 198 -20.88 -49.17 -86.44
CA ALA A 198 -21.21 -47.75 -86.45
C ALA A 198 -22.28 -47.41 -85.40
N LYS A 199 -23.37 -48.20 -85.33
CA LYS A 199 -24.43 -48.02 -84.33
C LYS A 199 -23.93 -48.25 -82.90
N ASN A 200 -23.07 -49.25 -82.69
CA ASN A 200 -22.48 -49.48 -81.38
C ASN A 200 -21.57 -48.31 -80.96
N SER A 201 -20.77 -47.76 -81.90
CA SER A 201 -19.94 -46.58 -81.66
C SER A 201 -20.78 -45.34 -81.30
N GLN A 202 -21.91 -45.11 -81.98
CA GLN A 202 -22.84 -44.04 -81.63
C GLN A 202 -23.46 -44.22 -80.23
N ASN A 203 -23.83 -45.44 -79.86
CA ASN A 203 -24.36 -45.73 -78.51
C ASN A 203 -23.29 -45.47 -77.43
N THR A 204 -22.07 -45.98 -77.62
CA THR A 204 -20.96 -45.75 -76.68
C THR A 204 -20.62 -44.27 -76.55
N THR A 205 -20.60 -43.51 -77.66
CA THR A 205 -20.34 -42.06 -77.61
C THR A 205 -21.45 -41.30 -76.89
N ASN A 206 -22.73 -41.71 -77.01
CA ASN A 206 -23.82 -41.13 -76.24
C ASN A 206 -23.69 -41.41 -74.72
N GLU A 207 -23.27 -42.62 -74.34
CA GLU A 207 -22.99 -42.95 -72.94
C GLU A 207 -21.82 -42.13 -72.38
N ILE A 208 -20.73 -41.98 -73.15
CA ILE A 208 -19.59 -41.12 -72.78
C ILE A 208 -20.04 -39.67 -72.59
N LEU A 209 -20.84 -39.12 -73.52
CA LEU A 209 -21.37 -37.75 -73.43
C LEU A 209 -22.16 -37.54 -72.14
N LYS A 210 -22.98 -38.53 -71.74
CA LYS A 210 -23.74 -38.47 -70.50
C LYS A 210 -22.81 -38.41 -69.28
N ILE A 211 -21.85 -39.33 -69.17
CA ILE A 211 -20.91 -39.40 -68.04
C ILE A 211 -20.07 -38.12 -67.95
N VAL A 212 -19.60 -37.61 -69.08
CA VAL A 212 -18.79 -36.38 -69.13
C VAL A 212 -19.62 -35.17 -68.71
N THR A 213 -20.87 -35.06 -69.16
CA THR A 213 -21.76 -33.95 -68.78
C THR A 213 -22.09 -33.98 -67.29
N GLU A 214 -22.38 -35.15 -66.74
CA GLU A 214 -22.57 -35.32 -65.30
C GLU A 214 -21.30 -34.95 -64.51
N SER A 215 -20.12 -35.33 -65.01
CA SER A 215 -18.83 -35.00 -64.38
C SER A 215 -18.51 -33.51 -64.42
N ASP A 216 -18.76 -32.83 -65.54
CA ASP A 216 -18.59 -31.37 -65.69
C ASP A 216 -19.48 -30.61 -64.70
N LEU A 217 -20.76 -31.00 -64.57
CA LEU A 217 -21.69 -30.41 -63.62
C LEU A 217 -21.22 -30.58 -62.17
N LEU A 218 -20.73 -31.78 -61.81
CA LEU A 218 -20.21 -32.05 -60.46
C LEU A 218 -19.01 -31.16 -60.13
N ILE A 219 -18.05 -31.02 -61.05
CA ILE A 219 -16.83 -30.24 -60.82
C ILE A 219 -17.13 -28.75 -60.76
N ARG A 220 -18.00 -28.23 -61.63
CA ARG A 220 -18.49 -26.84 -61.53
C ARG A 220 -19.17 -26.57 -60.19
N GLY A 221 -19.93 -27.54 -59.70
CA GLY A 221 -20.52 -27.49 -58.36
C GLY A 221 -19.48 -27.42 -57.24
N ILE A 222 -18.36 -28.14 -57.37
CA ILE A 222 -17.23 -28.07 -56.42
C ILE A 222 -16.55 -26.70 -56.47
N VAL A 223 -16.22 -26.20 -57.66
CA VAL A 223 -15.57 -24.87 -57.83
C VAL A 223 -16.42 -23.75 -57.22
N LYS A 224 -17.73 -23.76 -57.46
CA LYS A 224 -18.64 -22.76 -56.87
C LYS A 224 -18.67 -22.82 -55.33
N LYS A 225 -18.58 -24.01 -54.73
CA LYS A 225 -18.49 -24.16 -53.28
C LYS A 225 -17.18 -23.61 -52.72
N PHE A 226 -16.08 -23.73 -53.45
CA PHE A 226 -14.80 -23.12 -53.08
C PHE A 226 -14.87 -21.60 -53.11
N GLU A 227 -15.44 -21.01 -54.16
CA GLU A 227 -15.61 -19.55 -54.29
C GLU A 227 -16.32 -18.94 -53.08
N ASN A 228 -17.50 -19.46 -52.75
CA ASN A 228 -18.28 -18.96 -51.62
C ASN A 228 -17.58 -19.12 -50.27
N LYS A 229 -16.78 -20.18 -50.10
CA LYS A 229 -16.02 -20.39 -48.86
C LYS A 229 -14.79 -19.49 -48.78
N GLY A 230 -14.23 -19.10 -49.92
CA GLY A 230 -13.02 -18.30 -49.98
C GLY A 230 -13.19 -16.86 -49.51
N GLU A 231 -14.32 -16.24 -49.85
CA GLU A 231 -14.64 -14.87 -49.39
C GLU A 231 -14.74 -14.82 -47.86
N HIS A 232 -15.54 -15.72 -47.26
CA HIS A 232 -15.66 -15.82 -45.80
C HIS A 232 -14.37 -16.23 -45.09
N PHE A 233 -13.52 -17.01 -45.75
CA PHE A 233 -12.22 -17.39 -45.21
C PHE A 233 -11.31 -16.17 -45.03
N ASN A 234 -11.18 -15.33 -46.06
CA ASN A 234 -10.36 -14.12 -46.01
C ASN A 234 -10.86 -13.13 -44.95
N GLU A 235 -12.18 -12.92 -44.86
CA GLU A 235 -12.78 -12.09 -43.81
C GLU A 235 -12.44 -12.62 -42.41
N SER A 236 -12.55 -13.94 -42.21
CA SER A 236 -12.27 -14.59 -40.92
C SER A 236 -10.79 -14.46 -40.52
N ILE A 237 -9.87 -14.63 -41.47
CA ILE A 237 -8.43 -14.48 -41.22
C ILE A 237 -8.08 -13.04 -40.88
N ASN A 238 -8.60 -12.06 -41.64
CA ASN A 238 -8.35 -10.65 -41.36
C ASN A 238 -8.83 -10.27 -39.95
N SER A 239 -10.05 -10.69 -39.58
CA SER A 239 -10.59 -10.46 -38.24
C SER A 239 -9.75 -11.13 -37.15
N LEU A 240 -9.25 -12.35 -37.38
CA LEU A 240 -8.37 -13.03 -36.44
C LEU A 240 -7.03 -12.29 -36.24
N VAL A 241 -6.42 -11.81 -37.32
CA VAL A 241 -5.17 -11.02 -37.27
C VAL A 241 -5.37 -9.71 -36.50
N GLU A 242 -6.48 -9.01 -36.76
CA GLU A 242 -6.85 -7.79 -36.02
C GLU A 242 -7.02 -8.08 -34.53
N ASN A 243 -7.77 -9.13 -34.18
CA ASN A 243 -8.00 -9.53 -32.79
C ASN A 243 -6.69 -9.85 -32.05
N PHE A 244 -5.77 -10.61 -32.66
CA PHE A 244 -4.48 -10.91 -32.03
C PHE A 244 -3.58 -9.67 -31.90
N THR A 245 -3.67 -8.75 -32.86
CA THR A 245 -2.98 -7.45 -32.77
C THR A 245 -3.50 -6.62 -31.61
N GLU A 246 -4.82 -6.52 -31.44
CA GLU A 246 -5.45 -5.80 -30.32
C GLU A 246 -5.14 -6.46 -28.96
N ILE A 247 -5.11 -7.81 -28.91
CA ILE A 247 -4.69 -8.55 -27.72
C ILE A 247 -3.26 -8.17 -27.33
N ASN A 248 -2.32 -8.16 -28.28
CA ASN A 248 -0.93 -7.81 -27.99
C ASN A 248 -0.79 -6.36 -27.50
N GLN A 249 -1.47 -5.41 -28.15
CA GLN A 249 -1.50 -4.02 -27.69
C GLN A 249 -2.09 -3.88 -26.28
N SER A 250 -3.16 -4.61 -25.98
CA SER A 250 -3.76 -4.64 -24.65
C SER A 250 -2.79 -5.20 -23.61
N MET A 251 -2.01 -6.23 -23.96
CA MET A 251 -1.00 -6.79 -23.06
C MET A 251 0.13 -5.80 -22.75
N ASP A 252 0.56 -5.02 -23.74
CA ASP A 252 1.59 -3.98 -23.54
C ASP A 252 1.10 -2.90 -22.57
N VAL A 253 -0.15 -2.43 -22.74
CA VAL A 253 -0.78 -1.47 -21.81
C VAL A 253 -0.91 -2.04 -20.40
N ILE A 254 -1.30 -3.31 -20.26
CA ILE A 254 -1.39 -3.96 -18.94
C ILE A 254 -0.01 -4.08 -18.30
N HIS A 255 1.04 -4.36 -19.07
CA HIS A 255 2.41 -4.44 -18.56
C HIS A 255 2.89 -3.08 -18.03
N GLU A 256 2.65 -2.00 -18.78
CA GLU A 256 2.97 -0.63 -18.34
C GLU A 256 2.23 -0.26 -17.05
N GLN A 257 0.95 -0.62 -16.95
CA GLN A 257 0.16 -0.41 -15.73
C GLN A 257 0.70 -1.23 -14.55
N ALA A 258 1.14 -2.47 -14.78
CA ALA A 258 1.71 -3.31 -13.73
C ALA A 258 3.02 -2.70 -13.19
N ASP A 259 3.87 -2.18 -14.07
CA ASP A 259 5.11 -1.50 -13.68
C ASP A 259 4.84 -0.21 -12.89
N TYR A 260 3.86 0.59 -13.33
CA TYR A 260 3.43 1.79 -12.59
C TYR A 260 2.92 1.48 -11.18
N ILE A 261 2.09 0.42 -11.04
CA ILE A 261 1.60 0.01 -9.72
C ILE A 261 2.75 -0.49 -8.86
N ASP A 262 3.74 -1.19 -9.42
CA ASP A 262 4.89 -1.68 -8.65
C ASP A 262 5.68 -0.49 -8.08
N GLU A 263 6.02 0.50 -8.91
CA GLU A 263 6.66 1.74 -8.48
C GLU A 263 5.83 2.47 -7.40
N PHE A 264 4.52 2.60 -7.62
CA PHE A 264 3.61 3.22 -6.65
C PHE A 264 3.60 2.49 -5.31
N THR A 265 3.65 1.16 -5.29
CA THR A 265 3.68 0.37 -4.06
C THR A 265 5.01 0.54 -3.30
N GLN A 266 6.13 0.63 -4.02
CA GLN A 266 7.44 0.93 -3.43
C GLN A 266 7.47 2.34 -2.82
N GLU A 267 6.99 3.34 -3.56
CA GLU A 267 6.91 4.72 -3.07
C GLU A 267 6.01 4.84 -1.84
N THR A 268 4.85 4.17 -1.86
CA THR A 268 3.92 4.10 -0.73
C THR A 268 4.60 3.53 0.51
N THR A 269 5.39 2.46 0.36
CA THR A 269 6.15 1.84 1.45
C THR A 269 7.17 2.82 2.07
N ILE A 270 7.88 3.58 1.23
CA ILE A 270 8.83 4.61 1.70
C ILE A 270 8.09 5.71 2.48
N LYS A 271 7.00 6.24 1.92
CA LYS A 271 6.17 7.28 2.56
C LYS A 271 5.59 6.81 3.89
N MET A 272 5.15 5.56 3.98
CA MET A 272 4.65 4.96 5.22
C MET A 272 5.72 4.92 6.32
N ASN A 273 6.93 4.45 5.99
CA ASN A 273 8.04 4.45 6.94
C ASN A 273 8.40 5.87 7.40
N GLN A 274 8.33 6.85 6.50
CA GLN A 274 8.54 8.25 6.84
C GLN A 274 7.46 8.77 7.80
N VAL A 275 6.18 8.46 7.56
CA VAL A 275 5.08 8.83 8.46
C VAL A 275 5.25 8.18 9.84
N ALA A 276 5.57 6.89 9.89
CA ALA A 276 5.84 6.17 11.14
C ALA A 276 6.94 6.84 11.97
N ASN A 277 8.08 7.14 11.34
CA ASN A 277 9.21 7.79 12.00
C ASN A 277 8.87 9.21 12.44
N SER A 278 8.25 10.01 11.57
CA SER A 278 7.89 11.40 11.87
C SER A 278 6.93 11.50 13.06
N THR A 279 5.97 10.58 13.12
CA THR A 279 4.97 10.51 14.21
C THR A 279 5.65 10.14 15.54
N THR A 280 6.57 9.17 15.51
CA THR A 280 7.35 8.76 16.69
C THR A 280 8.22 9.92 17.20
N THR A 281 8.97 10.57 16.31
CA THR A 281 9.83 11.71 16.66
C THR A 281 9.03 12.90 17.21
N ALA A 282 7.83 13.17 16.67
CA ALA A 282 6.97 14.23 17.17
C ALA A 282 6.53 13.97 18.62
N VAL A 283 6.14 12.74 18.94
CA VAL A 283 5.77 12.34 20.31
C VAL A 283 6.96 12.44 21.26
N GLU A 284 8.14 11.94 20.86
CA GLU A 284 9.36 12.01 21.67
C GLU A 284 9.79 13.45 21.94
N THR A 285 9.70 14.33 20.95
CA THR A 285 10.06 15.75 21.07
C THR A 285 9.17 16.44 22.11
N LEU A 286 7.87 16.17 22.09
CA LEU A 286 6.92 16.75 23.05
C LEU A 286 7.16 16.23 24.47
N ILE A 287 7.48 14.94 24.61
CA ILE A 287 7.81 14.34 25.91
C ILE A 287 9.05 15.03 26.50
N LYS A 288 10.09 15.25 25.67
CA LYS A 288 11.30 15.94 26.08
C LYS A 288 11.04 17.38 26.49
N GLN A 289 10.30 18.14 25.68
CA GLN A 289 9.92 19.52 26.00
C GLN A 289 9.16 19.62 27.34
N LEU A 290 8.31 18.64 27.64
CA LEU A 290 7.63 18.59 28.94
C LEU A 290 8.60 18.25 30.08
N SER A 291 9.55 17.34 29.88
CA SER A 291 10.57 17.01 30.88
C SER A 291 11.40 18.23 31.25
N ASP A 292 11.86 18.97 30.24
CA ASP A 292 12.64 20.19 30.41
C ASP A 292 11.83 21.26 31.16
N LEU A 293 10.54 21.43 30.81
CA LEU A 293 9.66 22.38 31.48
C LEU A 293 9.41 22.01 32.96
N VAL A 294 9.14 20.74 33.25
CA VAL A 294 8.96 20.24 34.63
C VAL A 294 10.23 20.50 35.45
N ALA A 295 11.41 20.26 34.87
CA ALA A 295 12.69 20.48 35.53
C ALA A 295 12.94 21.96 35.84
N ILE A 296 12.71 22.86 34.88
CA ILE A 296 12.87 24.32 35.05
C ILE A 296 11.97 24.83 36.19
N ILE A 297 10.75 24.32 36.25
CA ILE A 297 9.70 24.83 37.12
C ILE A 297 9.79 24.27 38.54
N THR A 298 9.96 22.97 38.69
CA THR A 298 9.93 22.29 40.00
C THR A 298 11.31 22.21 40.65
N GLY A 299 12.37 22.44 39.88
CA GLY A 299 13.75 22.12 40.28
C GLY A 299 14.02 20.62 40.39
N LYS A 300 13.06 19.76 39.99
CA LYS A 300 13.15 18.30 40.05
C LYS A 300 13.22 17.75 38.64
N SER A 301 14.25 16.95 38.34
CA SER A 301 14.39 16.27 37.05
C SER A 301 13.95 14.81 37.16
N ILE A 302 13.43 14.29 36.06
CA ILE A 302 13.29 12.84 35.87
C ILE A 302 14.68 12.27 35.67
N ILE A 303 15.00 11.18 36.36
CA ILE A 303 16.26 10.49 36.18
C ILE A 303 16.01 9.34 35.20
N ASP A 304 16.46 9.52 33.95
CA ASP A 304 16.50 8.42 32.98
C ASP A 304 17.58 7.42 33.40
N ILE A 305 17.20 6.16 33.55
CA ILE A 305 18.09 5.09 33.96
C ILE A 305 18.14 3.98 32.91
N SER A 306 19.36 3.53 32.58
CA SER A 306 19.54 2.43 31.63
C SER A 306 19.09 1.09 32.24
N PRO A 307 18.71 0.09 31.42
CA PRO A 307 18.33 -1.23 31.92
C PRO A 307 19.38 -1.88 32.84
N ARG A 308 20.67 -1.75 32.51
CA ARG A 308 21.76 -2.33 33.31
C ARG A 308 21.91 -1.67 34.68
N GLU A 309 21.75 -0.36 34.74
CA GLU A 309 21.79 0.39 36.01
C GLU A 309 20.55 0.09 36.84
N ALA A 310 19.36 0.09 36.23
CA ALA A 310 18.12 -0.27 36.88
C ALA A 310 18.18 -1.68 37.47
N GLN A 311 18.76 -2.66 36.76
CA GLN A 311 18.97 -4.01 37.29
C GLN A 311 19.90 -4.02 38.53
N LYS A 312 21.00 -3.25 38.50
CA LYS A 312 21.97 -3.20 39.62
C LYS A 312 21.35 -2.62 40.89
N GLN A 313 20.47 -1.62 40.75
CA GLN A 313 19.83 -0.95 41.88
C GLN A 313 18.35 -1.30 42.02
N TRP A 314 17.91 -2.45 41.48
CA TRP A 314 16.49 -2.83 41.47
C TRP A 314 15.83 -2.81 42.85
N LYS A 315 16.61 -3.16 43.89
CA LYS A 315 16.15 -3.19 45.29
C LYS A 315 16.06 -1.81 45.96
N THR A 316 16.57 -0.75 45.34
CA THR A 316 16.50 0.61 45.89
C THR A 316 15.23 1.35 45.48
N PHE A 317 14.49 0.83 44.49
CA PHE A 317 13.16 1.33 44.15
C PHE A 317 12.15 0.78 45.15
N ASP A 318 11.40 1.65 45.81
CA ASP A 318 10.32 1.23 46.71
C ASP A 318 9.16 0.61 45.93
N GLU A 319 8.91 1.11 44.72
CA GLU A 319 7.88 0.59 43.82
C GLU A 319 8.27 0.79 42.35
N VAL A 320 8.04 -0.25 41.55
CA VAL A 320 8.22 -0.22 40.09
C VAL A 320 6.84 -0.31 39.46
N ILE A 321 6.51 0.64 38.58
CA ILE A 321 5.18 0.77 37.99
C ILE A 321 5.28 0.68 36.46
N ASP A 322 4.66 -0.35 35.89
CA ASP A 322 4.51 -0.49 34.44
C ASP A 322 3.20 0.13 33.98
N VAL A 323 3.33 1.08 33.05
CA VAL A 323 2.25 1.91 32.52
C VAL A 323 1.89 1.57 31.07
N ARG A 324 2.28 0.39 30.59
CA ARG A 324 1.85 -0.19 29.29
C ARG A 324 0.34 -0.38 29.21
N ARG A 325 -0.16 -0.65 27.99
CA ARG A 325 -1.52 -1.13 27.76
C ARG A 325 -1.62 -2.61 28.12
N GLU A 326 -2.83 -3.06 28.41
CA GLU A 326 -3.10 -4.44 28.80
C GLU A 326 -2.67 -5.46 27.73
N LYS A 327 -2.88 -5.14 26.44
CA LYS A 327 -2.40 -5.98 25.33
C LYS A 327 -0.88 -6.13 25.31
N GLU A 328 -0.13 -5.05 25.58
CA GLU A 328 1.34 -5.07 25.56
C GLU A 328 1.94 -5.67 26.83
N TRP A 329 1.17 -5.73 27.92
CA TRP A 329 1.57 -6.42 29.14
C TRP A 329 1.56 -7.94 28.97
N GLN A 330 0.69 -8.44 28.08
CA GLN A 330 0.50 -9.86 27.77
C GLN A 330 1.22 -10.30 26.49
N ASP A 331 1.93 -9.41 25.79
CA ASP A 331 2.62 -9.74 24.55
C ASP A 331 3.97 -10.45 24.79
N GLU A 332 4.70 -10.67 23.70
CA GLU A 332 6.00 -11.33 23.66
C GLU A 332 7.09 -10.63 24.50
N LEU A 333 6.94 -9.34 24.84
CA LEU A 333 7.85 -8.64 25.75
C LEU A 333 7.67 -9.10 27.20
N GLY A 334 6.53 -9.74 27.53
CA GLY A 334 6.21 -10.25 28.85
C GLY A 334 6.18 -9.18 29.94
N SER A 335 6.26 -9.62 31.19
CA SER A 335 6.25 -8.76 32.39
C SER A 335 7.42 -9.09 33.32
N LEU A 336 7.76 -8.15 34.20
CA LEU A 336 8.75 -8.35 35.26
C LEU A 336 8.05 -8.76 36.56
N SER A 337 8.72 -9.54 37.39
CA SER A 337 8.17 -9.98 38.68
C SER A 337 8.22 -8.87 39.73
N GLY A 338 7.20 -8.80 40.59
CA GLY A 338 7.18 -7.89 41.74
C GLY A 338 6.94 -6.41 41.41
N ILE A 339 6.42 -6.12 40.21
CA ILE A 339 6.09 -4.75 39.78
C ILE A 339 4.58 -4.54 39.77
N ARG A 340 4.15 -3.30 39.94
CA ARG A 340 2.75 -2.91 39.82
C ARG A 340 2.42 -2.60 38.36
N PHE A 341 1.31 -3.16 37.88
CA PHE A 341 0.74 -2.75 36.61
C PHE A 341 -0.33 -1.67 36.85
N SER A 342 -0.17 -0.51 36.22
CA SER A 342 -1.18 0.55 36.22
C SER A 342 -1.10 1.31 34.90
N THR A 343 -2.03 1.03 33.99
CA THR A 343 -2.00 1.60 32.64
C THR A 343 -2.05 3.13 32.68
N LEU A 344 -1.23 3.77 31.84
CA LEU A 344 -1.19 5.24 31.78
C LEU A 344 -2.55 5.86 31.44
N GLN A 345 -3.30 5.20 30.56
CA GLN A 345 -4.52 5.73 29.95
C GLN A 345 -5.73 5.66 30.88
N THR A 346 -5.86 4.60 31.70
CA THR A 346 -7.08 4.37 32.48
C THR A 346 -6.85 4.48 33.99
N THR A 347 -5.91 3.74 34.56
CA THR A 347 -5.78 3.60 36.02
C THR A 347 -4.78 4.59 36.62
N PHE A 348 -3.66 4.85 35.94
CA PHE A 348 -2.54 5.58 36.53
C PHE A 348 -2.87 7.03 36.90
N LYS A 349 -3.74 7.69 36.12
CA LYS A 349 -4.20 9.07 36.39
C LYS A 349 -4.84 9.25 37.77
N GLN A 350 -5.47 8.20 38.29
CA GLN A 350 -6.03 8.21 39.64
C GLN A 350 -5.01 7.72 40.67
N ASP A 351 -4.21 6.72 40.30
CA ASP A 351 -3.24 6.10 41.18
C ASP A 351 -2.11 7.04 41.58
N VAL A 352 -1.67 7.92 40.67
CA VAL A 352 -0.56 8.86 40.92
C VAL A 352 -0.81 9.76 42.12
N LYS A 353 -2.08 10.12 42.39
CA LYS A 353 -2.48 10.96 43.54
C LYS A 353 -2.39 10.24 44.88
N LYS A 354 -2.29 8.90 44.86
CA LYS A 354 -2.24 8.04 46.05
C LYS A 354 -0.81 7.59 46.37
N LEU A 355 0.16 7.96 45.53
CA LEU A 355 1.55 7.61 45.73
C LEU A 355 2.14 8.40 46.90
N ASP A 356 3.08 7.79 47.62
CA ASP A 356 3.76 8.39 48.77
C ASP A 356 4.88 9.30 48.28
N ILE A 357 4.83 10.58 48.63
CA ILE A 357 5.81 11.59 48.20
C ILE A 357 7.25 11.29 48.65
N ASN A 358 7.44 10.45 49.66
CA ASN A 358 8.75 10.11 50.22
C ASN A 358 9.39 8.86 49.59
N LYS A 359 8.65 8.12 48.75
CA LYS A 359 9.13 6.89 48.11
C LYS A 359 9.84 7.15 46.78
N THR A 360 10.64 6.16 46.39
CA THR A 360 11.39 6.12 45.14
C THR A 360 10.68 5.23 44.13
N TYR A 361 10.35 5.80 42.97
CA TYR A 361 9.57 5.13 41.93
C TYR A 361 10.36 4.94 40.64
N LEU A 362 10.24 3.76 40.01
CA LEU A 362 10.69 3.52 38.64
C LEU A 362 9.48 3.27 37.73
N PHE A 363 9.36 4.05 36.67
CA PHE A 363 8.31 3.88 35.66
C PHE A 363 8.82 3.12 34.44
N ILE A 364 8.00 2.18 33.95
CA ILE A 364 8.32 1.32 32.81
C ILE A 364 7.19 1.39 31.78
N CYS A 365 7.55 1.43 30.49
CA CYS A 365 6.60 1.18 29.42
C CYS A 365 7.25 0.38 28.28
N ARG A 366 6.64 0.32 27.07
CA ARG A 366 7.22 -0.42 25.93
C ARG A 366 8.56 0.16 25.46
N SER A 367 8.63 1.49 25.24
CA SER A 367 9.78 2.17 24.61
C SER A 367 10.35 3.36 25.40
N GLY A 368 9.86 3.64 26.61
CA GLY A 368 10.29 4.76 27.46
C GLY A 368 9.39 6.00 27.42
N GLY A 369 8.61 6.22 26.35
CA GLY A 369 7.80 7.44 26.21
C GLY A 369 6.68 7.59 27.25
N ARG A 370 5.85 6.55 27.44
CA ARG A 370 4.74 6.58 28.40
C ARG A 370 5.19 6.59 29.85
N SER A 371 6.28 5.90 30.16
CA SER A 371 6.87 5.92 31.50
C SER A 371 7.46 7.29 31.84
N THR A 372 8.02 8.01 30.87
CA THR A 372 8.41 9.42 31.06
C THR A 372 7.19 10.26 31.44
N LYS A 373 6.06 10.07 30.75
CA LYS A 373 4.82 10.78 31.09
C LYS A 373 4.30 10.44 32.50
N ALA A 374 4.35 9.16 32.89
CA ALA A 374 3.99 8.74 34.24
C ALA A 374 4.91 9.37 35.29
N ALA A 375 6.21 9.43 35.02
CA ALA A 375 7.19 10.09 35.85
C ALA A 375 6.92 11.60 36.02
N GLN A 376 6.55 12.29 34.94
CA GLN A 376 6.15 13.71 34.99
C GLN A 376 4.93 13.92 35.89
N MET A 377 3.92 13.05 35.78
CA MET A 377 2.74 13.10 36.64
C MET A 377 3.10 12.85 38.10
N ALA A 378 4.04 11.94 38.39
CA ALA A 378 4.52 11.69 39.74
C ALA A 378 5.23 12.91 40.35
N ILE A 379 6.14 13.56 39.59
CA ILE A 379 6.82 14.78 40.01
C ILE A 379 5.82 15.93 40.26
N ALA A 380 4.82 16.08 39.38
CA ALA A 380 3.76 17.06 39.54
C ALA A 380 2.93 16.84 40.82
N ASN A 381 2.83 15.59 41.31
CA ASN A 381 2.18 15.26 42.59
C ASN A 381 3.14 15.38 43.80
N GLY A 382 4.31 16.01 43.63
CA GLY A 382 5.24 16.32 44.71
C GLY A 382 6.30 15.25 44.98
N ILE A 383 6.30 14.13 44.26
CA ILE A 383 7.29 13.06 44.43
C ILE A 383 8.66 13.56 43.94
N SER A 384 9.70 13.32 44.73
CA SER A 384 11.05 13.83 44.44
C SER A 384 11.96 12.80 43.75
N ASN A 385 11.81 11.52 44.07
CA ASN A 385 12.69 10.45 43.61
C ASN A 385 11.98 9.63 42.52
N VAL A 386 12.05 10.12 41.28
CA VAL A 386 11.34 9.51 40.14
C VAL A 386 12.31 9.14 39.03
N TYR A 387 12.25 7.88 38.63
CA TYR A 387 13.08 7.30 37.57
C TYR A 387 12.21 6.84 36.40
N ASN A 388 12.74 7.00 35.19
CA ASN A 388 12.17 6.45 33.97
C ASN A 388 13.13 5.41 33.38
N LEU A 389 12.60 4.25 33.00
CA LEU A 389 13.41 3.23 32.33
C LEU A 389 13.66 3.62 30.87
N ASP A 390 14.89 4.03 30.57
CA ASP A 390 15.31 4.45 29.23
C ASP A 390 15.18 3.29 28.22
N GLY A 391 14.52 3.56 27.09
CA GLY A 391 14.19 2.57 26.05
C GLY A 391 13.14 1.52 26.45
N GLY A 392 12.60 1.58 27.67
CA GLY A 392 11.52 0.71 28.15
C GLY A 392 11.82 -0.80 28.10
N MET A 393 10.76 -1.60 28.02
CA MET A 393 10.82 -3.06 27.95
C MET A 393 11.51 -3.58 26.69
N LEU A 394 11.45 -2.85 25.56
CA LEU A 394 12.17 -3.20 24.33
C LEU A 394 13.68 -3.24 24.57
N ARG A 395 14.23 -2.20 25.20
CA ARG A 395 15.66 -2.14 25.51
C ARG A 395 16.04 -3.09 26.65
N TRP A 396 15.18 -3.22 27.66
CA TRP A 396 15.37 -4.19 28.74
C TRP A 396 15.51 -5.63 28.21
N ARG A 397 14.60 -6.04 27.32
CA ARG A 397 14.63 -7.37 26.68
C ARG A 397 15.85 -7.60 25.80
N LYS A 398 16.47 -6.54 25.28
CA LYS A 398 17.66 -6.66 24.45
C LYS A 398 18.95 -6.73 25.28
N GLU A 399 18.97 -6.10 26.45
CA GLU A 399 20.20 -5.91 27.23
C GLU A 399 20.31 -6.80 28.48
N ILE A 400 19.19 -7.28 29.01
CA ILE A 400 19.11 -7.93 30.33
C ILE A 400 18.60 -9.37 30.24
N ILE A 401 17.61 -9.61 29.39
CA ILE A 401 17.06 -10.95 29.10
C ILE A 401 17.73 -11.45 27.83
#